data_AF-A0A5C5U582-F1
#
_entry.id   AF-A0A5C5U582-F1
#
_cell.length_a   1.000
_cell.length_b   1.000
_cell.length_c   1.000
_cell.angle_alpha   90.00
_cell.angle_beta   90.00
_cell.angle_gamma   90.00
#
_symmetry.space_group_name_H-M   'P 1'
#
loop_
_entity.id
_entity.type
_entity.pdbx_description
1 polymer ?
#
loop_
_entity_poly.entity_id
_entity_poly.type
_entity_poly.pdbx_seq_one_letter_code
_entity_poly.pdbx_strand_id
1 'polypeptide(L)'
;MDNTELFKLVQQLQTRLDSVEAELAELKKRSDQEIPEDVLMAISAAVSAYMGNKGRVRAVRFSRHRTWAAQGRQAVQSRSRNL
;
A
#
# COMPACT_ATOMS: atom_id res chain seq x y z
N MET A 1 -35.92 -21.38 0.52
CA MET A 1 -35.10 -20.62 1.47
C MET A 1 -36.05 -19.98 2.45
N ASP A 2 -35.93 -20.36 3.71
CA ASP A 2 -36.82 -19.83 4.75
C ASP A 2 -36.37 -18.40 5.12
N ASN A 3 -37.31 -17.51 5.40
CA ASN A 3 -37.03 -16.08 5.63
C ASN A 3 -36.09 -15.88 6.85
N THR A 4 -36.10 -16.85 7.76
CA THR A 4 -35.23 -16.95 8.93
C THR A 4 -33.75 -17.18 8.58
N GLU A 5 -33.47 -17.97 7.53
CA GLU A 5 -32.11 -18.26 7.06
C GLU A 5 -31.49 -17.03 6.40
N LEU A 6 -32.28 -16.29 5.62
CA LEU A 6 -31.87 -15.03 5.01
C LEU A 6 -31.50 -13.99 6.07
N PHE A 7 -32.33 -13.86 7.11
CA PHE A 7 -32.05 -12.92 8.21
C PHE A 7 -30.75 -13.25 8.94
N LYS A 8 -30.49 -14.54 9.22
CA LYS A 8 -29.23 -14.99 9.81
C LYS A 8 -28.03 -14.69 8.91
N LEU A 9 -28.16 -14.92 7.61
CA LEU A 9 -27.09 -14.64 6.66
C LEU A 9 -26.79 -13.15 6.58
N VAL A 10 -27.82 -12.29 6.56
CA VAL A 10 -27.66 -10.83 6.56
C VAL A 10 -26.96 -10.36 7.85
N GLN A 11 -27.36 -10.86 9.02
CA GLN A 11 -26.68 -10.53 10.28
C GLN A 11 -25.20 -10.96 10.27
N GLN A 12 -24.93 -12.16 9.76
CA GLN A 12 -23.56 -12.66 9.68
C GLN A 12 -22.71 -11.82 8.72
N LEU A 13 -23.28 -11.38 7.60
CA LEU A 13 -22.61 -10.48 6.66
C LEU A 13 -22.38 -9.09 7.25
N GLN A 14 -23.36 -8.53 7.96
CA GLN A 14 -23.20 -7.25 8.69
C GLN A 14 -22.05 -7.32 9.69
N THR A 15 -22.02 -8.36 10.53
CA THR A 15 -20.96 -8.54 11.53
C THR A 15 -19.57 -8.61 10.89
N ARG A 16 -19.45 -9.30 9.75
CA ARG A 16 -18.18 -9.40 9.00
C ARG A 16 -17.80 -8.08 8.34
N LEU A 17 -18.78 -7.34 7.80
CA LEU A 17 -18.55 -6.04 7.20
C LEU A 17 -18.05 -5.05 8.26
N ASP A 18 -18.71 -4.98 9.42
CA ASP A 18 -18.32 -4.11 10.53
C ASP A 18 -16.87 -4.38 10.99
N SER A 19 -16.48 -5.67 11.07
CA SER A 19 -15.11 -6.07 11.41
C SER A 19 -14.10 -5.57 10.36
N VAL A 20 -14.40 -5.75 9.07
CA VAL A 20 -13.50 -5.35 7.98
C VAL A 20 -13.42 -3.83 7.87
N GLU A 21 -14.51 -3.11 8.07
CA GLU A 21 -14.53 -1.65 8.07
C GLU A 21 -13.71 -1.08 9.24
N ALA A 22 -13.77 -1.69 10.42
CA ALA A 22 -12.94 -1.31 11.56
C ALA A 22 -11.44 -1.54 11.30
N GLU A 23 -11.07 -2.70 10.74
CA GLU A 23 -9.68 -2.97 10.35
C GLU A 23 -9.18 -1.99 9.28
N LEU A 24 -10.03 -1.68 8.29
CA LEU A 24 -9.70 -0.72 7.24
C LEU A 24 -9.53 0.70 7.78
N ALA A 25 -10.36 1.12 8.73
CA ALA A 25 -10.24 2.41 9.40
C ALA A 25 -8.90 2.53 10.14
N GLU A 26 -8.49 1.49 10.86
CA GLU A 26 -7.20 1.45 11.55
C GLU A 26 -6.01 1.43 10.57
N LEU A 27 -6.11 0.67 9.47
CA LEU A 27 -5.13 0.68 8.38
C LEU A 27 -4.98 2.07 7.75
N LYS A 28 -6.10 2.74 7.46
CA LYS A 28 -6.08 4.11 6.91
C LYS A 28 -5.46 5.10 7.89
N LYS A 29 -5.82 5.01 9.17
CA LYS A 29 -5.24 5.84 10.23
C LYS A 29 -3.72 5.64 10.32
N ARG A 30 -3.22 4.41 10.15
CA ARG A 30 -1.78 4.12 10.10
C ARG A 30 -1.12 4.56 8.80
N SER A 31 -1.80 4.46 7.65
CA SER A 31 -1.24 4.91 6.37
C SER A 31 -1.19 6.43 6.25
N ASP A 32 -2.12 7.12 6.89
CA ASP A 32 -2.16 8.59 6.96
C ASP A 32 -1.16 9.14 8.00
N GLN A 33 -0.51 8.29 8.79
CA GLN A 33 0.66 8.71 9.56
C GLN A 33 1.79 8.99 8.58
N GLU A 34 1.95 10.28 8.28
CA GLU A 34 3.04 10.79 7.47
C GLU A 34 4.37 10.42 8.14
N ILE A 35 5.12 9.51 7.51
CA ILE A 35 6.48 9.20 7.96
C ILE A 35 7.32 10.43 7.66
N PRO A 36 7.98 11.05 8.68
CA PRO A 36 8.83 12.21 8.45
C PRO A 36 9.89 11.92 7.40
N GLU A 37 10.14 12.88 6.51
CA GLU A 37 11.08 12.72 5.39
C GLU A 37 12.48 12.28 5.85
N ASP A 38 12.93 12.81 7.00
CA ASP A 38 14.21 12.47 7.62
C ASP A 38 14.32 10.97 7.97
N VAL A 39 13.23 10.37 8.45
CA VAL A 39 13.17 8.94 8.79
C VAL A 39 13.25 8.09 7.54
N LEU A 40 12.50 8.45 6.49
CA LEU A 40 12.54 7.76 5.20
C LEU A 40 13.93 7.82 4.57
N MET A 41 14.59 8.97 4.65
CA MET A 41 15.95 9.21 4.15
C MET A 41 16.99 8.39 4.94
N ALA A 42 16.88 8.34 6.27
CA ALA A 42 17.76 7.53 7.10
C ALA A 42 17.66 6.03 6.76
N ILE A 43 16.44 5.50 6.60
CA ILE A 43 16.20 4.12 6.19
C ILE A 43 16.79 3.85 4.79
N SER A 44 16.53 4.74 3.84
CA SER A 44 17.01 4.62 2.45
C SER A 44 18.54 4.63 2.36
N ALA A 45 19.19 5.47 3.17
CA ALA A 45 20.64 5.54 3.26
C ALA A 45 21.23 4.26 3.86
N ALA A 46 20.64 3.74 4.94
CA ALA A 46 21.07 2.49 5.58
C ALA A 46 20.95 1.29 4.63
N VAL A 47 19.82 1.16 3.92
CA VAL A 47 19.60 0.10 2.93
C VAL A 47 20.60 0.22 1.76
N SER A 48 20.84 1.44 1.27
CA SER A 48 21.80 1.67 0.18
C SER A 48 23.23 1.32 0.59
N ALA A 49 23.62 1.68 1.82
CA ALA A 49 24.90 1.31 2.41
C ALA A 49 25.04 -0.21 2.56
N TYR A 50 23.98 -0.90 3.01
CA TYR A 50 23.95 -2.36 3.13
C TYR A 50 24.05 -3.06 1.78
N MET A 51 23.32 -2.59 0.77
CA MET A 51 23.34 -3.15 -0.59
C MET A 51 24.61 -2.83 -1.39
N GLY A 52 25.59 -2.13 -0.79
CA GLY A 52 26.88 -1.83 -1.42
C GLY A 52 26.82 -0.72 -2.48
N ASN A 53 25.65 -0.12 -2.73
CA ASN A 53 25.51 1.02 -3.63
C ASN A 53 25.70 2.32 -2.84
N LYS A 54 26.90 2.92 -2.91
CA LYS A 54 27.24 4.22 -2.29
C LYS A 54 26.56 5.42 -2.98
N GLY A 55 25.34 5.25 -3.49
CA GLY A 55 24.56 6.33 -4.08
C GLY A 55 24.18 7.33 -2.99
N ARG A 56 24.78 8.52 -3.01
CA ARG A 56 24.43 9.62 -2.10
C ARG A 56 23.00 10.06 -2.41
N VAL A 57 22.02 9.63 -1.63
CA VAL A 57 20.61 10.01 -1.77
C VAL A 57 20.52 11.52 -1.54
N ARG A 58 20.39 12.31 -2.62
CA ARG A 58 20.45 13.78 -2.57
C ARG A 58 19.09 14.44 -2.31
N ALA A 59 17.98 13.76 -2.59
CA ALA A 59 16.62 14.16 -2.24
C ALA A 59 15.64 13.01 -2.56
N VAL A 60 14.72 12.70 -1.64
CA VAL A 60 13.58 11.80 -1.89
C VAL A 60 12.30 12.63 -1.85
N ARG A 61 11.94 13.26 -2.98
CA ARG A 61 10.64 13.95 -3.05
C ARG A 61 9.53 12.91 -3.18
N PHE A 62 8.69 12.80 -2.15
CA PHE A 62 7.50 11.96 -2.20
C PHE A 62 6.43 12.63 -3.08
N SER A 63 6.32 12.19 -4.34
CA SER A 63 5.26 12.65 -5.24
C SER A 63 4.00 11.81 -5.01
N ARG A 64 2.91 12.44 -4.52
CA ARG A 64 1.61 11.78 -4.25
C ARG A 64 0.85 11.34 -5.52
N HIS A 65 1.48 11.31 -6.69
CA HIS A 65 0.80 10.98 -7.94
C HIS A 65 0.56 9.47 -8.09
N ARG A 66 -0.53 9.07 -8.75
CA ARG A 66 -0.88 7.67 -9.13
C ARG A 66 0.09 7.06 -10.17
N THR A 67 1.37 7.41 -10.10
CA THR A 67 2.41 6.95 -11.01
C THR A 67 2.84 5.51 -10.72
N TRP A 68 2.69 4.98 -9.50
CA TRP A 68 3.03 3.57 -9.21
C TRP A 68 2.29 2.59 -10.14
N ALA A 69 0.97 2.75 -10.26
CA ALA A 69 0.17 1.89 -11.14
C ALA A 69 0.50 2.12 -12.63
N ALA A 70 0.89 3.33 -13.03
CA ALA A 70 1.28 3.64 -14.41
C ALA A 70 2.68 3.10 -14.76
N GLN A 71 3.64 3.23 -13.85
CA GLN A 71 5.01 2.72 -14.00
C GLN A 71 5.05 1.19 -13.97
N GLY A 72 4.23 0.56 -13.12
CA GLY A 72 4.05 -0.90 -13.13
C GLY A 72 3.52 -1.41 -14.46
N ARG A 73 2.51 -0.73 -15.05
CA ARG A 73 2.01 -1.07 -16.39
C ARG A 73 3.07 -0.90 -17.48
N GLN A 74 3.87 0.17 -17.42
CA GLN A 74 4.96 0.38 -18.37
C GLN A 74 6.07 -0.70 -18.26
N ALA A 75 6.42 -1.13 -17.05
CA ALA A 75 7.43 -2.17 -16.83
C ALA A 75 6.97 -3.55 -17.37
N VAL A 76 5.69 -3.87 -17.23
CA VAL A 76 5.12 -5.11 -17.79
C VAL A 76 5.09 -5.04 -19.32
N GLN A 77 4.68 -3.90 -19.90
CA GLN A 77 4.61 -3.71 -21.36
C GLN A 77 5.98 -3.66 -22.03
N SER A 78 7.00 -3.08 -21.39
CA SER A 78 8.36 -3.07 -21.93
C SER A 78 8.97 -4.47 -21.92
N ARG A 79 8.67 -5.28 -20.90
CA ARG A 79 9.11 -6.68 -20.80
C ARG A 79 8.44 -7.58 -21.83
N SER A 80 7.17 -7.36 -22.16
CA SER A 80 6.47 -8.13 -23.19
C SER A 80 6.88 -7.77 -24.62
N ARG A 81 7.50 -6.60 -24.84
CA ARG A 81 7.94 -6.16 -26.17
C ARG A 81 9.34 -6.67 -26.55
N ASN A 82 10.08 -7.20 -25.58
CA ASN A 82 11.46 -7.67 -25.75
C ASN A 82 11.57 -9.20 -25.74
N LEU A 83 10.44 -9.92 -25.88
CA LEU A 83 10.34 -11.35 -26.13
C LEU A 83 9.75 -11.56 -27.53
#